data_AF-A0A316QTI7-F1
#
_entry.id   AF-A0A316QTI7-F1
#
_cell.length_a   1.000
_cell.length_b   1.000
_cell.length_c   1.000
_cell.angle_alpha   90.00
_cell.angle_beta   90.00
_cell.angle_gamma   90.00
#
_symmetry.space_group_name_H-M   'P 1'
#
loop_
_entity.id
_entity.type
_entity.pdbx_description
1 polymer ?
#
loop_
_entity_poly.entity_id
_entity_poly.type
_entity_poly.pdbx_seq_one_letter_code
_entity_poly.pdbx_strand_id
1 'polypeptide(L)'
;QRSSIYYCDPMRSGQKGTIEQAHTMLRMILPKGTSFEFLTQWDVNLIVNHINSTPRESLGGQTPYDAALKTLGEDVLKAFQLKPISPDEVNLTPKLIRFKK
;
A
#
# COMPACT_ATOMS: atom_id res chain seq x y z
N GLN A 1 24.35 1.26 -12.69
CA GLN A 1 24.54 1.22 -11.22
C GLN A 1 24.10 -0.15 -10.72
N ARG A 2 24.80 -0.75 -9.75
CA ARG A 2 24.35 -2.00 -9.08
C ARG A 2 23.53 -1.64 -7.84
N SER A 3 22.43 -2.35 -7.61
CA SER A 3 21.60 -2.18 -6.41
C SER A 3 22.28 -2.81 -5.19
N SER A 4 22.29 -2.09 -4.07
CA SER A 4 22.71 -2.63 -2.77
C SER A 4 21.60 -3.50 -2.17
N ILE A 5 21.98 -4.62 -1.56
CA ILE A 5 21.04 -5.56 -0.90
C ILE A 5 21.23 -5.43 0.61
N TYR A 6 20.13 -5.26 1.33
CA TYR A 6 20.10 -5.13 2.79
C TYR A 6 19.19 -6.19 3.41
N TYR A 7 19.57 -6.71 4.57
CA TYR A 7 18.81 -7.70 5.34
C TYR A 7 18.50 -7.16 6.74
N CYS A 8 17.46 -7.69 7.37
CA CYS A 8 17.21 -7.45 8.78
C CYS A 8 18.15 -8.31 9.63
N ASP A 9 18.55 -7.79 10.78
CA ASP A 9 19.35 -8.50 11.76
C ASP A 9 18.58 -9.69 12.37
N PRO A 10 19.26 -10.80 12.69
CA PRO A 10 18.64 -11.94 13.38
C PRO A 10 17.92 -11.50 14.66
N MET A 11 16.71 -12.02 14.89
CA MET A 11 15.89 -11.73 16.07
C MET A 11 15.49 -10.25 16.25
N ARG A 12 15.59 -9.41 15.20
CA ARG A 12 15.18 -8.00 15.21
C ARG A 12 13.93 -7.76 14.36
N SER A 13 12.81 -8.39 14.72
CA SER A 13 11.53 -8.29 13.99
C SER A 13 11.06 -6.84 13.79
N GLY A 14 11.33 -5.95 14.77
CA GLY A 14 10.97 -4.53 14.69
C GLY A 14 11.56 -3.76 13.50
N GLN A 15 12.62 -4.26 12.84
CA GLN A 15 13.15 -3.68 11.60
C GLN A 15 12.19 -3.82 10.40
N LYS A 16 11.09 -4.56 10.56
CA LYS A 16 10.03 -4.73 9.54
C LYS A 16 8.71 -4.07 9.92
N GLY A 17 8.65 -3.27 10.99
CA GLY A 17 7.38 -2.75 11.52
C GLY A 17 6.51 -2.03 10.49
N THR A 18 7.10 -1.20 9.62
CA THR A 18 6.35 -0.50 8.56
C THR A 18 5.76 -1.46 7.52
N ILE A 19 6.49 -2.52 7.17
CA ILE A 19 6.03 -3.57 6.23
C ILE A 19 4.89 -4.37 6.88
N GLU A 20 5.00 -4.69 8.16
CA GLU A 20 3.94 -5.39 8.92
C GLU A 20 2.65 -4.56 9.01
N GLN A 21 2.76 -3.24 9.17
CA GLN A 21 1.61 -2.34 9.13
C GLN A 21 0.97 -2.32 7.73
N ALA A 22 1.77 -2.25 6.66
CA ALA A 22 1.25 -2.33 5.29
C ALA A 22 0.55 -3.67 5.00
N HIS A 23 1.12 -4.79 5.46
CA HIS A 23 0.48 -6.10 5.38
C HIS A 23 -0.84 -6.17 6.16
N THR A 24 -0.93 -5.52 7.31
CA THR A 24 -2.17 -5.43 8.09
C THR A 24 -3.26 -4.71 7.29
N MET A 25 -2.93 -3.57 6.66
CA MET A 25 -3.87 -2.82 5.80
C MET A 25 -4.37 -3.67 4.62
N LEU A 26 -3.44 -4.37 3.96
CA LEU A 26 -3.79 -5.30 2.88
C LEU A 26 -4.77 -6.38 3.36
N ARG A 27 -4.59 -6.91 4.58
CA ARG A 27 -5.48 -7.92 5.16
C ARG A 27 -6.84 -7.40 5.61
N MET A 28 -6.96 -6.10 5.88
CA MET A 28 -8.28 -5.49 6.12
C MET A 28 -9.13 -5.52 4.85
N ILE A 29 -8.51 -5.38 3.67
CA ILE A 29 -9.17 -5.42 2.37
C ILE A 29 -9.28 -6.84 1.81
N LEU A 30 -8.24 -7.65 1.98
CA LEU A 30 -8.15 -9.04 1.55
C LEU A 30 -8.02 -9.96 2.78
N PRO A 31 -9.14 -10.26 3.49
CA PRO A 31 -9.11 -11.13 4.66
C PRO A 31 -8.49 -12.49 4.36
N LYS A 32 -8.00 -13.16 5.41
CA LYS A 32 -7.46 -14.52 5.28
C LYS A 32 -8.49 -15.45 4.62
N GLY A 33 -8.04 -16.24 3.64
CA GLY A 33 -8.90 -17.13 2.85
C GLY A 33 -9.45 -16.50 1.57
N THR A 34 -9.20 -15.21 1.32
CA THR A 34 -9.49 -14.57 0.05
C THR A 34 -8.65 -15.21 -1.07
N SER A 35 -9.30 -15.69 -2.13
CA SER A 35 -8.60 -16.17 -3.32
C SER A 35 -8.03 -14.98 -4.10
N PHE A 36 -6.79 -15.10 -4.55
CA PHE A 36 -6.13 -14.11 -5.40
C PHE A 36 -6.22 -14.45 -6.90
N GLU A 37 -6.81 -15.59 -7.25
CA GLU A 37 -6.89 -16.10 -8.62
C GLU A 37 -7.55 -15.11 -9.59
N PHE A 38 -8.53 -14.35 -9.11
CA PHE A 38 -9.30 -13.41 -9.93
C PHE A 38 -8.90 -11.94 -9.72
N LEU A 39 -7.85 -11.67 -8.94
CA LEU A 39 -7.35 -10.30 -8.78
C LEU A 39 -6.61 -9.89 -10.04
N THR A 40 -7.10 -8.83 -10.68
CA THR A 40 -6.42 -8.21 -11.80
C THR A 40 -5.41 -7.17 -11.31
N GLN A 41 -4.51 -6.74 -12.20
CA GLN A 41 -3.62 -5.61 -11.89
C GLN A 41 -4.40 -4.34 -11.51
N TRP A 42 -5.59 -4.12 -12.08
CA TRP A 42 -6.45 -2.99 -11.75
C TRP A 42 -6.97 -3.08 -10.32
N ASP A 43 -7.36 -4.27 -9.87
CA ASP A 43 -7.81 -4.49 -8.48
C ASP A 43 -6.65 -4.21 -7.51
N VAL A 44 -5.45 -4.71 -7.81
CA VAL A 44 -4.27 -4.48 -6.97
C VAL A 44 -3.90 -2.99 -6.93
N ASN A 45 -3.92 -2.30 -8.07
CA ASN A 45 -3.65 -0.86 -8.13
C ASN A 45 -4.68 -0.07 -7.33
N LEU A 46 -5.97 -0.44 -7.40
CA LEU A 46 -7.03 0.16 -6.61
C LEU A 46 -6.73 0.02 -5.11
N ILE A 47 -6.46 -1.21 -4.64
CA ILE A 47 -6.10 -1.49 -3.25
C ILE A 47 -4.91 -0.64 -2.79
N VAL A 48 -3.84 -0.62 -3.59
CA VAL A 48 -2.61 0.13 -3.27
C VAL A 48 -2.88 1.63 -3.21
N ASN A 49 -3.69 2.18 -4.11
CA ASN A 49 -4.04 3.61 -4.10
C ASN A 49 -4.83 3.99 -2.85
N HIS A 50 -5.77 3.16 -2.39
CA HIS A 50 -6.47 3.40 -1.11
C HIS A 50 -5.53 3.30 0.09
N ILE A 51 -4.65 2.30 0.13
CA ILE A 51 -3.66 2.14 1.22
C ILE A 51 -2.68 3.31 1.27
N ASN A 52 -2.18 3.75 0.11
CA ASN A 52 -1.19 4.82 0.00
C ASN A 52 -1.80 6.22 0.16
N SER A 53 -3.13 6.34 0.11
CA SER A 53 -3.85 7.57 0.43
C SER A 53 -4.30 7.63 1.90
N THR A 54 -3.89 6.67 2.72
CA THR A 54 -4.19 6.67 4.16
C THR A 54 -3.06 7.37 4.93
N PRO A 55 -3.37 8.40 5.75
CA PRO A 55 -2.40 9.07 6.60
C PRO A 55 -1.62 8.12 7.53
N ARG A 56 -0.33 8.41 7.76
CA ARG A 56 0.52 7.66 8.69
C ARG A 56 1.07 8.56 9.79
N GLU A 57 0.99 8.10 11.03
CA GLU A 57 1.65 8.77 12.15
C GLU A 57 3.17 8.86 11.95
N SER A 58 3.79 7.80 11.43
CA SER A 58 5.22 7.77 11.10
C SER A 58 5.65 8.78 10.03
N LEU A 59 4.69 9.35 9.28
CA LEU A 59 4.91 10.41 8.29
C LEU A 59 4.37 11.76 8.77
N GLY A 60 4.12 11.93 10.07
CA GLY A 60 3.58 13.17 10.63
C GLY A 60 2.16 13.48 10.14
N GLY A 61 1.35 12.45 9.89
CA GLY A 61 -0.02 12.59 9.38
C GLY A 61 -0.12 12.75 7.86
N GLN A 62 1.00 12.71 7.12
CA GLN A 62 0.97 12.68 5.65
C GLN A 62 0.65 11.28 5.11
N THR A 63 0.15 11.22 3.88
CA THR A 63 -0.06 9.95 3.20
C THR A 63 1.25 9.46 2.55
N PRO A 64 1.44 8.14 2.40
CA PRO A 64 2.54 7.60 1.61
C PRO A 64 2.60 8.16 0.19
N TYR A 65 1.45 8.43 -0.43
CA TYR A 65 1.37 9.06 -1.75
C TYR A 65 1.99 10.46 -1.74
N ASP A 66 1.65 11.31 -0.77
CA ASP A 66 2.19 12.67 -0.67
C ASP A 66 3.70 12.67 -0.42
N ALA A 67 4.17 11.78 0.44
CA ALA A 67 5.60 11.62 0.72
C ALA A 67 6.37 11.16 -0.54
N ALA A 68 5.80 10.21 -1.28
CA ALA A 68 6.36 9.74 -2.54
C ALA A 68 6.34 10.83 -3.62
N LEU A 69 5.28 11.62 -3.72
CA LEU A 69 5.14 12.70 -4.69
C LEU A 69 6.24 13.76 -4.51
N LYS A 70 6.52 14.14 -3.26
CA LYS A 70 7.60 15.09 -2.93
C LYS A 70 9.00 14.56 -3.30
N THR A 71 9.19 13.24 -3.21
CA THR A 71 10.51 12.61 -3.37
C THR A 71 10.80 12.19 -4.82
N LEU A 72 9.80 11.62 -5.50
CA LEU A 72 9.95 10.99 -6.81
C LEU A 72 9.36 11.82 -7.96
N GLY A 73 8.46 12.75 -7.66
CA GLY A 73 7.77 13.57 -8.66
C GLY A 73 6.55 12.89 -9.28
N GLU A 74 5.70 13.71 -9.90
CA GLU A 74 4.39 13.29 -10.39
C GLU A 74 4.48 12.30 -11.56
N ASP A 75 5.41 12.51 -12.49
CA ASP A 75 5.56 11.68 -13.69
C ASP A 75 5.91 10.23 -13.35
N VAL A 76 6.74 10.04 -12.32
CA VAL A 76 7.12 8.70 -11.84
C VAL A 76 5.92 8.00 -11.20
N LEU A 77 5.14 8.69 -10.37
CA LEU A 77 3.94 8.10 -9.77
C LEU A 77 2.89 7.75 -10.82
N LYS A 78 2.71 8.60 -11.83
CA LYS A 78 1.84 8.32 -12.98
C LYS A 78 2.31 7.09 -13.75
N ALA A 79 3.61 6.94 -13.99
CA ALA A 79 4.18 5.76 -14.64
C ALA A 79 3.93 4.46 -13.85
N PHE A 80 3.94 4.54 -12.52
CA PHE A 80 3.55 3.44 -11.63
C PHE A 80 2.04 3.26 -11.46
N GLN A 81 1.23 4.05 -12.18
CA GLN A 81 -0.24 4.02 -12.13
C GLN A 81 -0.79 4.32 -10.73
N LEU A 82 -0.01 5.03 -9.92
CA LEU A 82 -0.40 5.46 -8.58
C LEU A 82 -1.21 6.75 -8.68
N LYS A 83 -2.27 6.83 -7.89
CA LYS A 83 -3.17 7.99 -7.84
C LYS A 83 -3.58 8.25 -6.39
N PRO A 84 -3.73 9.52 -5.99
CA PRO A 84 -4.28 9.84 -4.69
C PRO A 84 -5.79 9.55 -4.69
N ILE A 85 -6.32 9.15 -3.55
CA ILE A 85 -7.75 9.00 -3.29
C ILE A 85 -8.16 10.06 -2.28
N SER A 86 -9.30 10.70 -2.49
CA SER A 86 -9.84 11.69 -1.55
C SER A 86 -10.05 11.04 -0.16
N PRO A 87 -9.76 11.72 0.96
CA PRO A 87 -9.95 11.15 2.30
C PRO A 87 -11.33 10.54 2.54
N ASP A 88 -12.39 11.17 2.04
CA ASP A 88 -13.77 10.71 2.19
C ASP A 88 -14.08 9.44 1.36
N GLU A 89 -13.25 9.13 0.36
CA GLU A 89 -13.40 7.98 -0.53
C GLU A 89 -12.49 6.82 -0.15
N VAL A 90 -11.58 6.99 0.82
CA VAL A 90 -10.67 5.93 1.25
C VAL A 90 -11.47 4.78 1.90
N ASN A 91 -11.36 3.59 1.32
CA ASN A 91 -11.99 2.38 1.83
C ASN A 91 -10.96 1.28 2.04
N LEU A 92 -10.77 0.86 3.30
CA LEU A 92 -9.86 -0.21 3.69
C LEU A 92 -10.57 -1.50 4.09
N THR A 93 -11.84 -1.64 3.73
CA THR A 93 -12.67 -2.79 4.08
C THR A 93 -12.74 -3.80 2.93
N PRO A 94 -13.19 -5.03 3.18
CA PRO A 94 -13.36 -6.03 2.12
C PRO A 94 -14.37 -5.62 1.04
N LYS A 95 -15.21 -4.62 1.29
CA LYS A 95 -16.17 -4.11 0.30
C LYS A 95 -15.48 -3.40 -0.88
N LEU A 96 -14.21 -3.01 -0.74
CA LEU A 96 -13.48 -2.34 -1.80
C LEU A 96 -13.38 -3.22 -3.05
N ILE A 97 -13.18 -4.52 -2.87
CA ILE A 97 -13.10 -5.48 -3.97
C ILE A 97 -14.37 -6.33 -3.98
N ARG A 98 -15.00 -6.44 -5.16
CA ARG A 98 -16.17 -7.29 -5.34
C ARG A 98 -15.72 -8.75 -5.43
N PHE A 99 -15.72 -9.45 -4.29
CA PHE A 99 -15.51 -10.90 -4.31
C PHE A 99 -16.71 -11.61 -4.93
N LYS A 100 -16.49 -12.27 -6.06
CA LYS A 100 -17.35 -13.40 -6.43
C LYS A 100 -16.88 -14.58 -5.57
N LYS A 101 -17.72 -15.00 -4.64
CA LYS A 101 -17.55 -16.31 -3.98
C LYS A 101 -17.73 -17.42 -5.00
#